data_AF-A0A844YYW3-F1
#
_entry.id   AF-A0A844YYW3-F1
#
_cell.length_a   1.000
_cell.length_b   1.000
_cell.length_c   1.000
_cell.angle_alpha   90.00
_cell.angle_beta   90.00
_cell.angle_gamma   90.00
#
_symmetry.space_group_name_H-M   'P 1'
#
loop_
_entity.id
_entity.type
_entity.pdbx_description
1 polymer ?
#
loop_
_entity_poly.entity_id
_entity_poly.type
_entity_poly.pdbx_seq_one_letter_code
_entity_poly.pdbx_strand_id
1 'polypeptide(L)'
;MTASPPARPLRALAARLRGCTAGLAATEFALTFPIILALGLTGLELCNRTIVTMQVNQLAVQLADNASRIGDESMLQDRRIYESDIQDLFYGAELQAGPSLNLYGQGRVILSSLEVVPGTNNQYIHWQRCMGALRSNSTYGNEGDGRNGGFPGMGPPGEEVLAFPDEAVMFVELHYEYKPIIGNPFGSPSQIHSRASFTVRDDRDLSQIYQKDASNPATVASCGSYGTTSYSDPLPAGSSSSSTSSTSSTSTTSGGTSASSTTTGGTTTTGSSTTTGGTSTTSGSSTTTSGGSSTSGGTTCTFLMRLLFLC
;
A
#
# COMPACT_ATOMS: atom_id res chain seq x y z
N MET A 1 -70.93 55.66 5.58
CA MET A 1 -69.53 56.10 5.45
C MET A 1 -68.65 55.07 6.13
N THR A 2 -68.10 54.11 5.39
CA THR A 2 -67.20 53.07 5.91
C THR A 2 -65.81 53.37 5.38
N ALA A 3 -64.94 53.88 6.25
CA ALA A 3 -63.54 54.14 5.92
C ALA A 3 -62.77 52.81 5.94
N SER A 4 -62.16 52.44 4.81
CA SER A 4 -61.29 51.28 4.68
C SER A 4 -59.96 51.54 5.40
N PRO A 5 -59.41 50.57 6.18
CA PRO A 5 -58.18 50.79 6.93
C PRO A 5 -56.97 50.93 5.99
N PRO A 6 -55.94 51.70 6.39
CA PRO A 6 -54.83 52.03 5.50
C PRO A 6 -53.93 50.82 5.24
N ALA A 7 -53.66 50.51 3.97
CA ALA A 7 -52.72 49.49 3.46
C ALA A 7 -51.22 49.77 3.80
N ARG A 8 -50.93 50.47 4.89
CA ARG A 8 -49.61 50.88 5.35
C ARG A 8 -48.63 49.75 5.76
N PRO A 9 -49.04 48.59 6.32
CA PRO A 9 -48.05 47.61 6.79
C PRO A 9 -47.31 46.93 5.64
N LEU A 10 -47.98 46.69 4.51
CA LEU A 10 -47.38 46.02 3.34
C LEU A 10 -46.33 46.87 2.63
N ARG A 11 -46.54 48.20 2.52
CA ARG A 11 -45.55 49.10 1.92
C ARG A 11 -44.30 49.26 2.79
N ALA A 12 -44.47 49.36 4.10
CA ALA A 12 -43.33 49.44 5.03
C ALA A 12 -42.50 48.15 5.05
N LEU A 13 -43.18 47.00 4.97
CA LEU A 13 -42.53 45.68 4.91
C LEU A 13 -41.80 45.48 3.56
N ALA A 14 -42.40 45.91 2.44
CA ALA A 14 -41.75 45.88 1.13
C ALA A 14 -40.52 46.81 1.04
N ALA A 15 -40.57 48.00 1.66
CA ALA A 15 -39.42 48.90 1.75
C ALA A 15 -38.30 48.31 2.62
N ARG A 16 -38.63 47.64 3.72
CA ARG A 16 -37.67 46.92 4.57
C ARG A 16 -37.02 45.73 3.85
N LEU A 17 -37.81 44.96 3.09
CA LEU A 17 -37.28 43.86 2.27
C LEU A 17 -36.35 44.37 1.16
N ARG A 18 -36.71 45.47 0.47
CA ARG A 18 -35.83 46.09 -0.55
C ARG A 18 -34.52 46.65 0.01
N GLY A 19 -34.51 47.08 1.27
CA GLY A 19 -33.29 47.56 1.94
C GLY A 19 -32.46 46.44 2.58
N CYS A 20 -32.90 45.18 2.54
CA CYS A 20 -32.27 44.09 3.27
C CYS A 20 -31.12 43.45 2.47
N THR A 21 -29.94 44.06 2.55
CA THR A 21 -28.70 43.59 1.90
C THR A 21 -28.25 42.22 2.43
N ALA A 22 -28.47 41.96 3.73
CA ALA A 22 -28.13 40.68 4.35
C ALA A 22 -28.92 39.49 3.75
N GLY A 23 -30.19 39.70 3.38
CA GLY A 23 -31.02 38.68 2.73
C GLY A 23 -30.55 38.37 1.31
N LEU A 24 -30.15 39.41 0.56
CA LEU A 24 -29.57 39.26 -0.77
C LEU A 24 -28.25 38.47 -0.72
N ALA A 25 -27.33 38.87 0.15
CA ALA A 25 -26.05 38.19 0.32
C ALA A 25 -26.22 36.72 0.73
N ALA A 26 -27.19 36.42 1.60
CA ALA A 26 -27.53 35.04 1.98
C ALA A 26 -28.02 34.22 0.78
N THR A 27 -28.84 34.80 -0.10
CA THR A 27 -29.32 34.10 -1.32
C THR A 27 -28.23 33.93 -2.37
N GLU A 28 -27.35 34.91 -2.55
CA GLU A 28 -26.19 34.81 -3.45
C GLU A 28 -25.20 33.75 -2.98
N PHE A 29 -24.92 33.70 -1.67
CA PHE A 29 -24.13 32.62 -1.08
C PHE A 29 -24.82 31.27 -1.24
N ALA A 30 -26.12 31.16 -0.95
CA ALA A 30 -26.84 29.90 -1.09
C ALA A 30 -26.84 29.35 -2.53
N LEU A 31 -26.85 30.23 -3.53
CA LEU A 31 -26.79 29.84 -4.95
C LEU A 31 -25.38 29.46 -5.41
N THR A 32 -24.33 30.10 -4.88
CA THR A 32 -22.93 29.81 -5.25
C THR A 32 -22.31 28.67 -4.44
N PHE A 33 -22.81 28.43 -3.22
CA PHE A 33 -22.29 27.43 -2.30
C PHE A 33 -22.23 26.00 -2.87
N PRO A 34 -23.27 25.47 -3.56
CA PRO A 34 -23.20 24.12 -4.12
C PRO A 34 -22.07 23.94 -5.15
N ILE A 35 -21.79 25.00 -5.92
CA ILE A 35 -20.73 24.97 -6.94
C ILE A 35 -19.36 24.96 -6.26
N ILE A 36 -19.14 25.86 -5.30
CA ILE A 36 -17.88 25.92 -4.54
C ILE A 36 -17.66 24.62 -3.76
N LEU A 37 -18.71 24.07 -3.15
CA LEU A 37 -18.66 22.81 -2.42
C LEU A 37 -18.33 21.64 -3.34
N ALA A 38 -18.98 21.54 -4.51
CA ALA A 38 -18.69 20.48 -5.47
C ALA A 38 -17.22 20.54 -5.95
N LEU A 39 -16.72 21.73 -6.27
CA LEU A 39 -15.32 21.92 -6.67
C LEU A 39 -14.34 21.61 -5.52
N GLY A 40 -14.65 22.03 -4.29
CA GLY A 40 -13.82 21.75 -3.12
C GLY A 40 -13.73 20.26 -2.81
N LEU A 41 -14.87 19.56 -2.78
CA LEU A 41 -14.91 18.12 -2.52
C LEU A 41 -14.21 17.33 -3.63
N THR A 42 -14.48 17.63 -4.90
CA THR A 42 -13.82 16.96 -6.03
C THR A 42 -12.30 17.18 -6.02
N GLY A 43 -11.83 18.38 -5.66
CA GLY A 43 -10.42 18.67 -5.47
C GLY A 43 -9.79 17.84 -4.34
N LEU A 44 -10.47 17.70 -3.20
CA LEU A 44 -10.02 16.86 -2.09
C LEU A 44 -9.92 15.38 -2.47
N GLU A 45 -10.90 14.86 -3.20
CA GLU A 45 -10.91 13.47 -3.67
C GLU A 45 -9.76 13.20 -4.65
N LEU A 46 -9.49 14.14 -5.55
CA LEU A 46 -8.35 14.05 -6.46
C LEU A 46 -7.02 14.04 -5.69
N CYS A 47 -6.85 14.96 -4.74
CA CYS A 47 -5.66 15.01 -3.89
C CYS A 47 -5.47 13.69 -3.10
N ASN A 48 -6.55 13.17 -2.51
CA ASN A 48 -6.50 11.91 -1.76
C ASN A 48 -6.07 10.75 -2.66
N ARG A 49 -6.66 10.63 -3.85
CA ARG A 49 -6.29 9.61 -4.83
C ARG A 49 -4.83 9.71 -5.25
N THR A 50 -4.34 10.91 -5.50
CA THR A 50 -2.93 11.13 -5.88
C THR A 50 -1.99 10.72 -4.73
N ILE A 51 -2.32 11.06 -3.49
CA ILE A 51 -1.53 10.66 -2.31
C ILE A 51 -1.46 9.13 -2.20
N VAL A 52 -2.60 8.45 -2.30
CA VAL A 52 -2.65 6.97 -2.24
C VAL A 52 -1.87 6.35 -3.40
N THR A 53 -1.98 6.91 -4.61
CA THR A 53 -1.21 6.45 -5.77
C THR A 53 0.30 6.57 -5.52
N MET A 54 0.75 7.69 -4.95
CA MET A 54 2.17 7.87 -4.62
C MET A 54 2.63 6.89 -3.54
N GLN A 55 1.83 6.64 -2.51
CA GLN A 55 2.15 5.67 -1.46
C GLN A 55 2.28 4.25 -2.03
N VAL A 56 1.33 3.83 -2.86
CA VAL A 56 1.34 2.53 -3.54
C VAL A 56 2.56 2.39 -4.47
N ASN A 57 2.92 3.46 -5.18
CA ASN A 57 4.13 3.47 -6.02
C ASN A 57 5.41 3.32 -5.20
N GLN A 58 5.54 4.06 -4.11
CA GLN A 58 6.70 3.98 -3.20
C GLN A 58 6.80 2.61 -2.53
N LEU A 59 5.68 2.02 -2.13
CA LEU A 59 5.64 0.67 -1.56
C LEU A 59 6.13 -0.38 -2.56
N ALA A 60 5.69 -0.33 -3.81
CA ALA A 60 6.15 -1.29 -4.83
C ALA A 60 7.68 -1.19 -5.04
N VAL A 61 8.21 0.03 -5.14
CA VAL A 61 9.66 0.27 -5.28
C VAL A 61 10.43 -0.23 -4.06
N GLN A 62 9.99 0.10 -2.86
CA GLN A 62 10.61 -0.37 -1.63
C GLN A 62 10.58 -1.90 -1.51
N LEU A 63 9.47 -2.52 -1.88
CA LEU A 63 9.33 -3.96 -1.84
C LEU A 63 10.30 -4.64 -2.80
N ALA A 64 10.41 -4.13 -4.02
CA ALA A 64 11.30 -4.68 -5.03
C ALA A 64 12.79 -4.47 -4.66
N ASP A 65 13.18 -3.31 -4.11
CA ASP A 65 14.55 -3.11 -3.61
C ASP A 65 14.86 -4.02 -2.43
N ASN A 66 13.94 -4.15 -1.46
CA ASN A 66 14.12 -5.07 -0.34
C ASN A 66 14.24 -6.52 -0.83
N ALA A 67 13.40 -6.95 -1.77
CA ALA A 67 13.46 -8.28 -2.37
C ALA A 67 14.79 -8.57 -3.08
N SER A 68 15.39 -7.55 -3.70
CA SER A 68 16.70 -7.69 -4.36
C SER A 68 17.86 -7.95 -3.39
N ARG A 69 17.64 -7.75 -2.09
CA ARG A 69 18.65 -7.84 -1.03
C ARG A 69 18.40 -8.94 0.01
N ILE A 70 17.25 -9.62 -0.02
CA ILE A 70 16.96 -10.69 0.95
C ILE A 70 17.87 -11.91 0.73
N GLY A 71 18.09 -12.66 1.81
CA GLY A 71 18.82 -13.93 1.86
C GLY A 71 20.01 -13.90 2.81
N ASP A 72 20.59 -15.07 3.07
CA ASP A 72 21.66 -15.25 4.07
C ASP A 72 23.06 -14.91 3.54
N GLU A 73 23.81 -14.07 4.26
CA GLU A 73 25.16 -13.64 3.85
C GLU A 73 26.19 -14.71 4.18
N SER A 74 26.52 -15.53 3.18
CA SER A 74 27.69 -16.39 3.24
C SER A 74 28.81 -15.78 2.40
N MET A 75 29.99 -15.58 3.00
CA MET A 75 31.18 -15.06 2.29
C MET A 75 31.75 -16.03 1.25
N LEU A 76 31.28 -17.29 1.22
CA LEU A 76 31.86 -18.38 0.42
C LEU A 76 30.85 -19.09 -0.48
N GLN A 77 29.56 -18.72 -0.44
CA GLN A 77 28.49 -19.40 -1.19
C GLN A 77 27.46 -18.38 -1.65
N ASP A 78 26.79 -18.69 -2.75
CA ASP A 78 25.67 -17.91 -3.25
C ASP A 78 24.57 -17.77 -2.19
N ARG A 79 23.99 -16.57 -2.13
CA ARG A 79 23.00 -16.17 -1.13
C ARG A 79 21.73 -17.00 -1.28
N ARG A 80 21.37 -17.76 -0.25
CA ARG A 80 20.11 -18.53 -0.23
C ARG A 80 18.96 -17.67 0.26
N ILE A 81 17.79 -17.85 -0.35
CA ILE A 81 16.54 -17.24 0.10
C ILE A 81 15.70 -18.28 0.84
N TYR A 82 15.11 -17.88 1.96
CA TYR A 82 14.16 -18.69 2.69
C TYR A 82 12.72 -18.17 2.55
N GLU A 83 11.74 -19.06 2.66
CA GLU A 83 10.32 -18.66 2.64
C GLU A 83 9.97 -17.73 3.83
N SER A 84 10.67 -17.86 4.96
CA SER A 84 10.57 -16.90 6.08
C SER A 84 10.98 -15.49 5.66
N ASP A 85 12.05 -15.34 4.87
CA ASP A 85 12.54 -14.02 4.47
C ASP A 85 11.54 -13.31 3.55
N ILE A 86 10.83 -14.07 2.72
CA ILE A 86 9.77 -13.54 1.85
C ILE A 86 8.53 -13.14 2.67
N GLN A 87 8.19 -13.93 3.70
CA GLN A 87 7.11 -13.56 4.62
C GLN A 87 7.45 -12.29 5.41
N ASP A 88 8.68 -12.17 5.90
CA ASP A 88 9.17 -10.97 6.59
C ASP A 88 9.12 -9.75 5.68
N LEU A 89 9.45 -9.93 4.40
CA LEU A 89 9.33 -8.89 3.39
C LEU A 89 7.87 -8.42 3.20
N PHE A 90 6.92 -9.35 3.10
CA PHE A 90 5.50 -8.98 3.00
C PHE A 90 4.97 -8.35 4.29
N TYR A 91 5.39 -8.86 5.45
CA TYR A 91 5.01 -8.30 6.73
C TYR A 91 5.55 -6.87 6.90
N GLY A 92 6.82 -6.65 6.54
CA GLY A 92 7.44 -5.32 6.51
C GLY A 92 6.71 -4.35 5.58
N ALA A 93 6.18 -4.84 4.46
CA ALA A 93 5.37 -4.03 3.56
C ALA A 93 4.05 -3.56 4.19
N GLU A 94 3.35 -4.41 4.94
CA GLU A 94 2.13 -4.03 5.67
C GLU A 94 2.45 -3.00 6.76
N LEU A 95 3.56 -3.18 7.50
CA LEU A 95 4.01 -2.22 8.50
C LEU A 95 4.33 -0.86 7.89
N GLN A 96 4.99 -0.85 6.73
CA GLN A 96 5.32 0.38 6.00
C GLN A 96 4.08 1.07 5.42
N ALA A 97 3.12 0.30 4.90
CA ALA A 97 1.87 0.80 4.38
C ALA A 97 1.01 1.45 5.47
N GLY A 98 1.08 0.91 6.68
CA GLY A 98 0.32 1.38 7.83
C GLY A 98 -1.18 1.06 7.76
N PRO A 99 -1.88 1.24 8.89
CA PRO A 99 -3.28 0.82 9.02
C PRO A 99 -4.25 1.62 8.14
N SER A 100 -3.86 2.83 7.69
CA SER A 100 -4.71 3.68 6.84
C SER A 100 -4.85 3.16 5.41
N LEU A 101 -3.81 2.50 4.88
CA LEU A 101 -3.84 1.97 3.52
C LEU A 101 -4.50 0.59 3.46
N ASN A 102 -4.39 -0.21 4.54
CA ASN A 102 -4.90 -1.58 4.60
C ASN A 102 -4.46 -2.38 3.35
N LEU A 103 -3.15 -2.46 3.16
CA LEU A 103 -2.53 -2.91 1.91
C LEU A 103 -3.02 -4.29 1.50
N TYR A 104 -3.03 -5.26 2.42
CA TYR A 104 -3.49 -6.60 2.10
C TYR A 104 -5.01 -6.79 2.17
N GLY A 105 -5.75 -5.91 2.84
CA GLY A 105 -7.22 -5.98 2.83
C GLY A 105 -7.83 -5.43 1.54
N GLN A 106 -7.23 -4.37 0.97
CA GLN A 106 -7.74 -3.68 -0.22
C GLN A 106 -6.87 -3.89 -1.46
N GLY A 107 -5.71 -4.51 -1.31
CA GLY A 107 -4.77 -4.74 -2.38
C GLY A 107 -4.26 -6.17 -2.44
N ARG A 108 -3.39 -6.38 -3.41
CA ARG A 108 -2.64 -7.59 -3.64
C ARG A 108 -1.27 -7.26 -4.19
N VAL A 109 -0.28 -7.80 -3.52
CA VAL A 109 1.12 -7.73 -3.87
C VAL A 109 1.51 -9.07 -4.48
N ILE A 110 2.18 -9.02 -5.63
CA ILE A 110 2.71 -10.17 -6.35
C ILE A 110 4.20 -9.93 -6.52
N LEU A 111 5.02 -10.79 -5.93
CA LEU A 111 6.47 -10.79 -6.06
C LEU A 111 6.86 -11.96 -6.97
N SER A 112 7.58 -11.67 -8.04
CA SER A 112 8.07 -12.64 -9.00
C SER A 112 9.59 -12.59 -9.10
N SER A 113 10.24 -13.75 -9.30
CA SER A 113 11.62 -13.81 -9.76
C SER A 113 11.64 -14.08 -11.25
N LEU A 114 12.11 -13.10 -12.02
CA LEU A 114 12.37 -13.24 -13.45
C LEU A 114 13.82 -13.68 -13.64
N GLU A 115 14.01 -14.77 -14.37
CA GLU A 115 15.30 -15.42 -14.56
C GLU A 115 15.45 -15.95 -16.00
N VAL A 116 16.65 -16.40 -16.35
CA VAL A 116 16.92 -17.14 -17.58
C VAL A 116 17.03 -18.63 -17.27
N VAL A 117 16.37 -19.48 -18.06
CA VAL A 117 16.48 -20.94 -17.87
C VAL A 117 17.93 -21.38 -18.08
N PRO A 118 18.55 -22.08 -17.11
CA PRO A 118 19.96 -22.48 -17.20
C PRO A 118 20.29 -23.21 -18.49
N GLY A 119 21.37 -22.80 -19.16
CA GLY A 119 21.81 -23.38 -20.44
C GLY A 119 21.01 -22.96 -21.66
N THR A 120 20.12 -21.97 -21.54
CA THR A 120 19.34 -21.40 -22.66
C THR A 120 19.35 -19.88 -22.62
N ASN A 121 18.59 -19.23 -23.51
CA ASN A 121 18.31 -17.79 -23.48
C ASN A 121 16.82 -17.48 -23.20
N ASN A 122 16.08 -18.46 -22.68
CA ASN A 122 14.65 -18.32 -22.44
C ASN A 122 14.41 -17.60 -21.11
N GLN A 123 13.77 -16.44 -21.16
CA GLN A 123 13.25 -15.76 -19.99
C GLN A 123 12.10 -16.57 -19.39
N TYR A 124 12.02 -16.65 -18.07
CA TYR A 124 10.92 -17.32 -17.40
C TYR A 124 10.69 -16.77 -16.00
N ILE A 125 9.47 -16.94 -15.50
CA ILE A 125 9.11 -16.63 -14.13
C ILE A 125 9.48 -17.86 -13.30
N HIS A 126 10.56 -17.80 -12.54
CA HIS A 126 11.03 -18.98 -11.80
C HIS A 126 10.11 -19.32 -10.63
N TRP A 127 9.75 -18.32 -9.83
CA TRP A 127 8.83 -18.48 -8.72
C TRP A 127 8.01 -17.22 -8.51
N GLN A 128 6.83 -17.38 -7.89
CA GLN A 128 5.99 -16.26 -7.48
C GLN A 128 5.49 -16.43 -6.05
N ARG A 129 5.39 -15.31 -5.34
CA ARG A 129 4.74 -15.22 -4.04
C ARG A 129 3.76 -14.07 -4.01
N CYS A 130 2.59 -14.29 -3.44
CA CYS A 130 1.52 -13.30 -3.41
C CYS A 130 0.95 -13.13 -2.01
N MET A 131 0.55 -11.91 -1.68
CA MET A 131 -0.17 -11.61 -0.45
C MET A 131 -1.24 -10.55 -0.69
N GLY A 132 -2.39 -10.70 -0.01
CA GLY A 132 -3.54 -9.81 -0.15
C GLY A 132 -4.85 -10.53 -0.47
N ALA A 133 -5.95 -9.92 -0.04
CA ALA A 133 -7.31 -10.40 -0.21
C ALA A 133 -7.92 -10.01 -1.57
N LEU A 134 -7.37 -8.99 -2.24
CA LEU A 134 -7.85 -8.57 -3.56
C LEU A 134 -7.63 -9.71 -4.58
N ARG A 135 -8.68 -10.06 -5.33
CA ARG A 135 -8.60 -11.13 -6.33
C ARG A 135 -8.05 -10.63 -7.65
N SER A 136 -6.73 -10.52 -7.73
CA SER A 136 -6.00 -10.17 -8.95
C SER A 136 -4.89 -11.18 -9.25
N ASN A 137 -4.80 -11.63 -10.50
CA ASN A 137 -3.68 -12.45 -10.96
C ASN A 137 -2.55 -11.55 -11.47
N SER A 138 -1.36 -12.12 -11.63
CA SER A 138 -0.25 -11.43 -12.30
C SER A 138 -0.65 -11.06 -13.72
N THR A 139 -0.26 -9.86 -14.15
CA THR A 139 -0.53 -9.36 -15.51
C THR A 139 0.36 -10.05 -16.53
N TYR A 140 1.54 -10.51 -16.12
CA TYR A 140 2.59 -10.97 -17.03
C TYR A 140 2.73 -12.48 -17.11
N GLY A 141 2.19 -13.23 -16.14
CA GLY A 141 2.19 -14.70 -16.19
C GLY A 141 2.23 -15.33 -14.82
N ASN A 142 2.13 -16.65 -14.79
CA ASN A 142 2.24 -17.45 -13.59
C ASN A 142 3.65 -18.01 -13.42
N GLU A 143 3.95 -18.48 -12.21
CA GLU A 143 5.13 -19.30 -11.93
C GLU A 143 5.31 -20.42 -12.97
N GLY A 144 6.51 -20.50 -13.54
CA GLY A 144 6.90 -21.44 -14.59
C GLY A 144 6.68 -20.96 -16.03
N ASP A 145 5.93 -19.87 -16.25
CA ASP A 145 5.71 -19.35 -17.60
C ASP A 145 7.03 -18.90 -18.24
N GLY A 146 7.23 -19.25 -19.51
CA GLY A 146 8.46 -18.96 -20.26
C GLY A 146 9.53 -20.04 -20.21
N ARG A 147 9.38 -21.09 -19.39
CA ARG A 147 10.37 -22.18 -19.27
C ARG A 147 10.71 -22.83 -20.62
N ASN A 148 9.74 -22.91 -21.52
CA ASN A 148 9.88 -23.52 -22.85
C ASN A 148 10.19 -22.49 -23.96
N GLY A 149 10.49 -21.23 -23.61
CA GLY A 149 10.75 -20.13 -24.53
C GLY A 149 9.49 -19.33 -24.91
N GLY A 150 9.70 -18.25 -25.66
CA GLY A 150 8.63 -17.37 -26.16
C GLY A 150 8.09 -16.35 -25.16
N PHE A 151 8.68 -16.25 -23.97
CA PHE A 151 8.35 -15.23 -22.99
C PHE A 151 9.16 -13.95 -23.24
N PRO A 152 8.51 -12.80 -23.50
CA PRO A 152 9.19 -11.57 -23.88
C PRO A 152 9.87 -10.84 -22.71
N GLY A 153 9.63 -11.26 -21.46
CA GLY A 153 10.03 -10.54 -20.25
C GLY A 153 8.82 -10.01 -19.48
N MET A 154 9.07 -9.25 -18.42
CA MET A 154 8.02 -8.67 -17.57
C MET A 154 7.95 -7.16 -17.71
N GLY A 155 6.75 -6.60 -17.91
CA GLY A 155 6.55 -5.18 -18.17
C GLY A 155 5.62 -4.94 -19.36
N PRO A 156 5.26 -3.67 -19.65
CA PRO A 156 4.47 -3.33 -20.82
C PRO A 156 5.11 -3.87 -22.09
N PRO A 157 4.29 -4.10 -23.12
CA PRO A 157 4.79 -4.28 -24.47
C PRO A 157 5.76 -3.16 -24.87
N GLY A 158 7.00 -3.51 -25.20
CA GLY A 158 8.07 -2.59 -25.61
C GLY A 158 8.87 -1.94 -24.47
N GLU A 159 8.55 -2.23 -23.22
CA GLU A 159 9.28 -1.79 -22.02
C GLU A 159 9.55 -2.99 -21.08
N GLU A 160 9.75 -4.17 -21.65
CA GLU A 160 9.98 -5.39 -20.89
C GLU A 160 11.34 -5.35 -20.18
N VAL A 161 11.32 -5.73 -18.92
CA VAL A 161 12.51 -6.03 -18.13
C VAL A 161 12.92 -7.46 -18.44
N LEU A 162 14.23 -7.65 -18.63
CA LEU A 162 14.86 -8.93 -18.92
C LEU A 162 15.88 -9.25 -17.83
N ALA A 163 15.99 -10.51 -17.46
CA ALA A 163 17.08 -10.99 -16.62
C ALA A 163 18.29 -11.37 -17.48
N PHE A 164 19.49 -11.21 -16.92
CA PHE A 164 20.71 -11.77 -17.50
C PHE A 164 20.89 -13.24 -17.10
N PRO A 165 21.66 -14.03 -17.87
CA PRO A 165 22.02 -15.38 -17.47
C PRO A 165 22.69 -15.40 -16.11
N ASP A 166 22.34 -16.38 -15.28
CA ASP A 166 22.83 -16.56 -13.91
C ASP A 166 22.51 -15.38 -12.95
N GLU A 167 21.62 -14.47 -13.35
CA GLU A 167 21.08 -13.39 -12.53
C GLU A 167 19.55 -13.50 -12.40
N ALA A 168 19.01 -12.77 -11.43
CA ALA A 168 17.56 -12.65 -11.23
C ALA A 168 17.13 -11.19 -11.14
N VAL A 169 15.93 -10.91 -11.62
CA VAL A 169 15.24 -9.64 -11.43
C VAL A 169 14.02 -9.87 -10.54
N MET A 170 13.98 -9.18 -9.41
CA MET A 170 12.80 -9.15 -8.55
C MET A 170 11.79 -8.19 -9.15
N PHE A 171 10.64 -8.72 -9.58
CA PHE A 171 9.56 -7.96 -10.19
C PHE A 171 8.34 -7.95 -9.27
N VAL A 172 7.89 -6.76 -8.89
CA VAL A 172 6.72 -6.56 -8.02
C VAL A 172 5.58 -5.98 -8.85
N GLU A 173 4.41 -6.58 -8.72
CA GLU A 173 3.12 -5.99 -9.12
C GLU A 173 2.29 -5.74 -7.87
N LEU A 174 1.77 -4.52 -7.75
CA LEU A 174 0.88 -4.12 -6.67
C LEU A 174 -0.43 -3.65 -7.29
N HIS A 175 -1.49 -4.41 -7.03
CA HIS A 175 -2.86 -4.10 -7.42
C HIS A 175 -3.58 -3.58 -6.17
N TYR A 176 -4.16 -2.39 -6.24
CA TYR A 176 -4.82 -1.78 -5.09
C TYR A 176 -6.18 -1.19 -5.46
N GLU A 177 -7.21 -1.52 -4.68
CA GLU A 177 -8.56 -0.99 -4.85
C GLU A 177 -8.73 0.29 -4.04
N TYR A 178 -8.69 1.44 -4.72
CA TYR A 178 -8.84 2.75 -4.10
C TYR A 178 -10.25 2.96 -3.56
N LYS A 179 -10.34 3.35 -2.29
CA LYS A 179 -11.59 3.70 -1.62
C LYS A 179 -11.79 5.23 -1.58
N PRO A 180 -12.76 5.78 -2.33
CA PRO A 180 -13.03 7.20 -2.31
C PRO A 180 -13.66 7.66 -0.99
N ILE A 181 -13.46 8.94 -0.65
CA ILE A 181 -14.01 9.57 0.55
C ILE A 181 -15.41 10.11 0.27
N ILE A 182 -15.58 10.79 -0.87
CA ILE A 182 -16.84 11.44 -1.24
C ILE A 182 -17.62 10.69 -2.33
N GLY A 183 -17.05 9.60 -2.87
CA GLY A 183 -17.58 8.84 -3.99
C GLY A 183 -16.78 9.04 -5.29
N ASN A 184 -17.36 8.62 -6.42
CA ASN A 184 -16.68 8.64 -7.73
C ASN A 184 -17.36 9.62 -8.71
N PRO A 185 -17.21 10.94 -8.53
CA PRO A 185 -17.93 11.94 -9.32
C PRO A 185 -17.56 11.93 -10.82
N PHE A 186 -16.43 11.33 -11.20
CA PHE A 186 -15.94 11.31 -12.59
C PHE A 186 -15.86 9.90 -13.20
N GLY A 187 -16.36 8.87 -12.50
CA GLY A 187 -16.29 7.49 -13.01
C GLY A 187 -14.84 6.98 -13.16
N SER A 188 -13.88 7.55 -12.44
CA SER A 188 -12.48 7.17 -12.53
C SER A 188 -12.30 5.71 -12.10
N PRO A 189 -11.41 4.93 -12.73
CA PRO A 189 -11.15 3.55 -12.35
C PRO A 189 -10.75 3.47 -10.88
N SER A 190 -11.31 2.56 -10.09
CA SER A 190 -10.94 2.39 -8.68
C SER A 190 -9.61 1.67 -8.50
N GLN A 191 -9.14 0.95 -9.51
CA GLN A 191 -7.88 0.22 -9.41
C GLN A 191 -6.67 1.13 -9.66
N ILE A 192 -5.70 1.00 -8.77
CA ILE A 192 -4.36 1.55 -8.88
C ILE A 192 -3.42 0.36 -9.10
N HIS A 193 -2.65 0.42 -10.17
CA HIS A 193 -1.61 -0.56 -10.48
C HIS A 193 -0.26 0.11 -10.34
N SER A 194 0.63 -0.51 -9.58
CA SER A 194 2.03 -0.12 -9.49
C SER A 194 2.91 -1.31 -9.78
N ARG A 195 4.06 -1.05 -10.37
CA ARG A 195 5.07 -2.05 -10.65
C ARG A 195 6.46 -1.50 -10.39
N ALA A 196 7.34 -2.35 -9.93
CA ALA A 196 8.74 -2.01 -9.75
C ALA A 196 9.60 -3.26 -9.96
N SER A 197 10.83 -3.05 -10.40
CA SER A 197 11.77 -4.13 -10.63
C SER A 197 13.19 -3.73 -10.23
N PHE A 198 13.90 -4.64 -9.58
CA PHE A 198 15.32 -4.47 -9.25
C PHE A 198 16.07 -5.76 -9.55
N THR A 199 17.22 -5.65 -10.20
CA THR A 199 18.17 -6.76 -10.32
C THR A 199 18.70 -7.12 -8.93
N VAL A 200 18.81 -8.41 -8.66
CA VAL A 200 19.44 -8.91 -7.43
C VAL A 200 20.89 -8.42 -7.39
N ARG A 201 21.35 -7.97 -6.22
CA ARG A 201 22.63 -7.26 -6.10
C ARG A 201 23.84 -8.17 -5.85
N ASP A 202 23.62 -9.28 -5.16
CA ASP A 202 24.65 -10.25 -4.79
C ASP A 202 24.37 -11.57 -5.50
N ASP A 203 25.42 -12.39 -5.68
CA ASP A 203 25.28 -13.74 -6.22
C ASP A 203 24.30 -14.55 -5.36
N ARG A 204 23.27 -15.09 -6.00
CA ARG A 204 22.12 -15.73 -5.35
C ARG A 204 21.96 -17.15 -5.86
N ASP A 205 21.63 -18.06 -4.95
CA ASP A 205 21.30 -19.43 -5.30
C ASP A 205 19.94 -19.44 -6.01
N LEU A 206 19.97 -19.60 -7.34
CA LEU A 206 18.79 -19.64 -8.20
C LEU A 206 18.23 -21.06 -8.37
N SER A 207 18.64 -22.03 -7.55
CA SER A 207 18.15 -23.41 -7.70
C SER A 207 16.77 -23.63 -7.10
N GLN A 208 16.47 -23.01 -5.96
CA GLN A 208 15.20 -23.13 -5.24
C GLN A 208 15.05 -22.10 -4.11
N ILE A 209 13.84 -22.00 -3.56
CA ILE A 209 13.59 -21.33 -2.27
C ILE A 209 13.66 -22.36 -1.15
N TYR A 210 14.38 -22.02 -0.09
CA TYR A 210 14.65 -22.91 1.04
C TYR A 210 13.64 -22.74 2.19
N GLN A 211 13.56 -23.75 3.03
CA GLN A 211 12.89 -23.68 4.34
C GLN A 211 13.95 -23.65 5.44
N LYS A 212 13.81 -22.72 6.38
CA LYS A 212 14.82 -22.52 7.44
C LYS A 212 14.78 -23.62 8.50
N ASP A 213 13.57 -24.06 8.86
CA ASP A 213 13.33 -25.21 9.74
C ASP A 213 12.42 -26.21 9.02
N ALA A 214 12.93 -27.42 8.78
CA ALA A 214 12.17 -28.50 8.14
C ALA A 214 11.08 -29.08 9.06
N SER A 215 11.21 -28.93 10.38
CA SER A 215 10.25 -29.44 11.37
C SER A 215 9.06 -28.49 11.56
N ASN A 216 9.26 -27.21 11.24
CA ASN A 216 8.23 -26.17 11.27
C ASN A 216 8.39 -25.25 10.04
N PRO A 217 7.99 -25.70 8.84
CA PRO A 217 8.19 -24.94 7.61
C PRO A 217 7.37 -23.65 7.63
N ALA A 218 7.97 -22.59 7.09
CA ALA A 218 7.28 -21.32 6.95
C ALA A 218 6.18 -21.44 5.87
N THR A 219 5.02 -20.86 6.14
CA THR A 219 3.88 -20.85 5.22
C THR A 219 4.25 -20.28 3.85
N VAL A 220 4.02 -21.04 2.78
CA VAL A 220 4.28 -20.56 1.43
C VAL A 220 3.21 -19.56 1.02
N ALA A 221 3.61 -18.33 0.67
CA ALA A 221 2.71 -17.27 0.20
C ALA A 221 2.25 -17.53 -1.24
N SER A 222 1.49 -18.61 -1.46
CA SER A 222 1.09 -19.05 -2.79
C SER A 222 0.12 -18.07 -3.46
N CYS A 223 0.28 -17.86 -4.76
CA CYS A 223 -0.62 -17.02 -5.54
C CYS A 223 -2.04 -17.60 -5.73
N GLY A 224 -2.26 -18.87 -5.37
CA GLY A 224 -3.62 -19.43 -5.27
C GLY A 224 -4.38 -18.97 -4.00
N SER A 225 -3.66 -18.48 -2.99
CA SER A 225 -4.24 -18.05 -1.72
C SER A 225 -4.59 -16.56 -1.70
N TYR A 226 -5.65 -16.22 -0.98
CA TYR A 226 -6.14 -14.85 -0.82
C TYR A 226 -6.41 -14.63 0.66
N GLY A 227 -5.62 -13.77 1.29
CA GLY A 227 -5.68 -13.57 2.73
C GLY A 227 -4.88 -12.36 3.16
N THR A 228 -5.24 -11.84 4.34
CA THR A 228 -4.45 -10.85 5.07
C THR A 228 -3.49 -11.59 6.00
N THR A 229 -2.32 -11.01 6.25
CA THR A 229 -1.20 -11.63 6.94
C THR A 229 -1.62 -12.27 8.26
N SER A 230 -1.43 -13.59 8.37
CA SER A 230 -1.34 -14.28 9.66
C SER A 230 0.14 -14.57 9.88
N TYR A 231 0.90 -13.56 10.31
CA TYR A 231 2.30 -13.75 10.66
C TYR A 231 2.36 -14.54 11.96
N SER A 232 2.44 -15.87 11.87
CA SER A 232 2.80 -16.73 12.98
C SER A 232 4.31 -16.81 13.03
N ASP A 233 4.94 -15.85 13.68
CA ASP A 233 6.36 -15.97 14.01
C ASP A 233 6.52 -17.15 15.00
N PRO A 234 7.42 -18.12 14.76
CA PRO A 234 7.99 -18.88 15.86
C PRO A 234 8.99 -17.98 16.59
N LEU A 235 8.50 -17.03 17.38
CA LEU A 235 9.34 -16.40 18.41
C LEU A 235 9.89 -17.51 19.31
N PRO A 236 11.20 -17.50 19.65
CA PRO A 236 11.76 -18.50 20.56
C PRO A 236 10.96 -18.48 21.87
N ALA A 237 10.53 -19.66 22.31
CA ALA A 237 9.62 -19.88 23.43
C ALA A 237 9.98 -18.99 24.65
N GLY A 238 9.20 -17.93 24.86
CA GLY A 238 9.54 -16.99 25.93
C GLY A 238 8.76 -15.69 26.03
N SER A 239 7.51 -15.57 25.54
CA SER A 239 6.63 -14.47 25.98
C SER A 239 5.17 -14.74 25.63
N SER A 240 4.35 -14.90 26.66
CA SER A 240 2.90 -15.04 26.59
C SER A 240 2.24 -13.73 26.13
N SER A 241 1.66 -13.71 24.94
CA SER A 241 0.67 -12.71 24.54
C SER A 241 -0.71 -13.37 24.51
N SER A 242 -1.52 -13.07 25.52
CA SER A 242 -2.94 -13.40 25.58
C SER A 242 -3.72 -12.63 24.52
N SER A 243 -4.15 -13.30 23.45
CA SER A 243 -5.14 -12.78 22.52
C SER A 243 -6.55 -13.03 23.08
N THR A 244 -7.16 -11.98 23.63
CA THR A 244 -8.57 -11.99 24.05
C THR A 244 -9.46 -11.92 22.82
N SER A 245 -9.94 -13.07 22.35
CA SER A 245 -11.03 -13.12 21.37
C SER A 245 -12.36 -12.90 22.09
N SER A 246 -13.01 -11.77 21.84
CA SER A 246 -14.37 -11.48 22.28
C SER A 246 -15.38 -12.30 21.48
N THR A 247 -15.90 -13.37 22.07
CA THR A 247 -17.13 -14.01 21.61
C THR A 247 -18.16 -13.96 22.73
N SER A 248 -19.24 -13.25 22.47
CA SER A 248 -20.43 -13.14 23.30
C SER A 248 -21.18 -14.46 23.36
N SER A 249 -21.38 -15.00 24.57
CA SER A 249 -22.48 -15.91 24.86
C SER A 249 -22.83 -15.89 26.35
N THR A 250 -24.11 -15.70 26.61
CA THR A 250 -24.78 -15.59 27.90
C THR A 250 -24.91 -16.95 28.61
N SER A 251 -24.88 -16.89 29.95
CA SER A 251 -25.57 -17.76 30.93
C SER A 251 -24.79 -18.84 31.73
N THR A 252 -25.02 -18.74 33.05
CA THR A 252 -25.20 -19.82 34.07
C THR A 252 -23.97 -20.37 34.84
N THR A 253 -23.80 -19.83 36.05
CA THR A 253 -23.69 -20.48 37.39
C THR A 253 -22.57 -21.49 37.74
N SER A 254 -22.11 -21.32 38.99
CA SER A 254 -21.55 -22.28 39.98
C SER A 254 -20.06 -22.67 39.95
N GLY A 255 -19.34 -22.13 40.95
CA GLY A 255 -18.81 -22.93 42.07
C GLY A 255 -17.39 -23.50 41.99
N GLY A 256 -16.55 -23.16 42.99
CA GLY A 256 -15.65 -24.15 43.62
C GLY A 256 -14.13 -23.91 43.60
N THR A 257 -13.62 -23.43 44.74
CA THR A 257 -12.44 -23.94 45.51
C THR A 257 -11.01 -23.98 44.91
N SER A 258 -10.17 -23.09 45.47
CA SER A 258 -8.95 -23.33 46.28
C SER A 258 -7.72 -24.08 45.73
N ALA A 259 -6.57 -23.38 45.77
CA ALA A 259 -5.28 -23.74 46.43
C ALA A 259 -4.12 -23.04 45.67
N SER A 260 -3.46 -21.99 46.19
CA SER A 260 -2.38 -22.01 47.19
C SER A 260 -1.27 -23.04 46.92
N SER A 261 -0.13 -22.59 46.41
CA SER A 261 1.18 -22.89 47.04
C SER A 261 2.30 -22.00 46.48
N THR A 262 3.26 -21.79 47.35
CA THR A 262 4.30 -20.77 47.40
C THR A 262 5.64 -21.32 46.88
N THR A 263 6.62 -20.41 46.66
CA THR A 263 8.04 -20.54 47.10
C THR A 263 9.12 -20.68 45.99
N THR A 264 9.81 -19.55 45.74
CA THR A 264 11.29 -19.31 45.86
C THR A 264 12.31 -19.68 44.77
N GLY A 265 13.13 -18.64 44.46
CA GLY A 265 14.57 -18.70 44.16
C GLY A 265 14.91 -18.73 42.66
N GLY A 266 15.87 -17.99 42.10
CA GLY A 266 16.86 -17.02 42.59
C GLY A 266 17.84 -16.68 41.45
N THR A 267 18.45 -15.49 41.53
CA THR A 267 19.82 -15.12 41.07
C THR A 267 20.14 -14.92 39.56
N THR A 268 20.20 -13.63 39.19
CA THR A 268 21.30 -12.87 38.54
C THR A 268 22.22 -13.53 37.48
N THR A 269 22.30 -12.91 36.28
CA THR A 269 23.58 -12.47 35.68
C THR A 269 23.37 -11.44 34.57
N THR A 270 24.08 -10.33 34.69
CA THR A 270 24.13 -9.19 33.75
C THR A 270 25.35 -9.34 32.86
N GLY A 271 25.19 -9.14 31.55
CA GLY A 271 26.29 -9.07 30.59
C GLY A 271 25.96 -8.05 29.50
N SER A 272 26.70 -6.95 29.52
CA SER A 272 26.64 -5.80 28.61
C SER A 272 27.78 -5.86 27.60
N SER A 273 27.55 -5.30 26.39
CA SER A 273 28.50 -4.59 25.50
C SER A 273 28.07 -4.76 24.04
N THR A 274 28.44 -3.95 23.04
CA THR A 274 28.72 -2.52 22.87
C THR A 274 28.76 -2.34 21.34
N THR A 275 28.30 -1.17 20.90
CA THR A 275 28.29 -0.54 19.58
C THR A 275 29.61 -0.61 18.78
N THR A 276 29.55 -0.61 17.44
CA THR A 276 30.39 0.09 16.41
C THR A 276 29.87 -0.38 15.03
N GLY A 277 29.52 0.40 13.99
CA GLY A 277 30.03 1.68 13.49
C GLY A 277 30.80 1.41 12.18
N GLY A 278 30.20 1.61 11.00
CA GLY A 278 30.87 1.36 9.72
C GLY A 278 30.13 1.91 8.50
N THR A 279 30.61 3.06 8.01
CA THR A 279 30.17 3.76 6.80
C THR A 279 30.80 3.12 5.55
N SER A 280 30.03 2.90 4.47
CA SER A 280 30.60 2.87 3.12
C SER A 280 29.60 3.30 2.05
N THR A 281 30.05 4.24 1.24
CA THR A 281 29.46 4.79 0.02
C THR A 281 29.79 3.88 -1.17
N THR A 282 28.81 3.48 -1.99
CA THR A 282 28.97 3.47 -3.46
C THR A 282 27.63 3.41 -4.21
N SER A 283 27.64 4.13 -5.32
CA SER A 283 26.62 4.41 -6.32
C SER A 283 26.09 3.20 -7.09
N GLY A 284 24.76 3.13 -7.26
CA GLY A 284 24.08 2.21 -8.18
C GLY A 284 22.89 2.90 -8.84
N SER A 285 22.87 2.88 -10.17
CA SER A 285 21.95 3.60 -11.07
C SER A 285 20.51 3.08 -11.00
N SER A 286 19.56 3.96 -10.66
CA SER A 286 18.12 3.70 -10.72
C SER A 286 17.54 4.11 -12.08
N THR A 287 17.14 3.15 -12.91
CA THR A 287 16.34 3.43 -14.10
C THR A 287 14.92 3.73 -13.67
N THR A 288 14.56 5.01 -13.69
CA THR A 288 13.24 5.51 -13.30
C THR A 288 12.50 5.90 -14.58
N THR A 289 11.58 5.08 -15.07
CA THR A 289 10.68 5.45 -16.17
C THR A 289 9.37 5.97 -15.59
N SER A 290 9.35 7.26 -15.28
CA SER A 290 8.13 8.02 -15.06
C SER A 290 7.61 8.53 -16.40
N GLY A 291 6.67 7.79 -17.00
CA GLY A 291 5.90 8.26 -18.15
C GLY A 291 4.92 9.37 -17.73
N GLY A 292 5.43 10.60 -17.59
CA GLY A 292 4.63 11.81 -17.39
C GLY A 292 4.58 12.62 -18.68
N SER A 293 3.41 12.70 -19.31
CA SER A 293 3.15 13.55 -20.47
C SER A 293 3.24 15.03 -20.07
N SER A 294 4.35 15.68 -20.42
CA SER A 294 4.56 17.11 -20.26
C SER A 294 3.97 17.88 -21.43
N THR A 295 2.80 18.49 -21.23
CA THR A 295 2.30 19.58 -22.09
C THR A 295 2.80 20.89 -21.48
N SER A 296 3.66 21.60 -22.20
CA SER A 296 4.25 22.87 -21.78
C SER A 296 3.60 24.06 -22.48
N GLY A 297 3.49 25.17 -21.75
CA GLY A 297 3.18 26.53 -22.24
C GLY A 297 1.71 26.90 -22.13
N GLY A 298 1.28 27.94 -21.43
CA GLY A 298 1.99 29.03 -20.77
C GLY A 298 1.00 30.19 -20.61
N THR A 299 1.13 30.93 -19.50
CA THR A 299 0.70 32.32 -19.34
C THR A 299 -0.81 32.59 -19.29
N THR A 300 -1.36 32.72 -18.07
CA THR A 300 -2.14 33.88 -17.56
C THR A 300 -2.88 33.47 -16.28
N CYS A 301 -2.27 33.68 -15.11
CA CYS A 301 -2.97 33.55 -13.83
C CYS A 301 -2.64 34.75 -12.96
N THR A 302 -3.10 35.93 -13.39
CA THR A 302 -3.01 37.18 -12.62
C THR A 302 -4.21 38.06 -12.97
N PHE A 303 -5.43 37.56 -12.78
CA PHE A 303 -6.62 38.41 -12.93
C PHE A 303 -7.80 38.09 -12.00
N LEU A 304 -7.72 37.05 -11.16
CA LEU A 304 -8.87 36.59 -10.38
C LEU A 304 -8.74 36.78 -8.85
N MET A 305 -8.05 37.84 -8.41
CA MET A 305 -7.91 38.13 -6.97
C MET A 305 -8.14 39.61 -6.65
N ARG A 306 -9.13 40.23 -7.32
CA ARG A 306 -9.52 41.63 -7.06
C ARG A 306 -11.03 41.90 -7.13
N LEU A 307 -11.87 40.87 -6.95
CA LEU A 307 -13.33 41.00 -6.99
C LEU A 307 -14.06 40.64 -5.69
N LEU A 308 -13.36 40.31 -4.60
CA LEU A 308 -13.98 39.81 -3.35
C LEU A 308 -13.99 40.78 -2.18
N PHE A 309 -13.58 42.03 -2.39
CA PHE A 309 -13.73 43.09 -1.38
C PHE A 309 -14.18 44.37 -2.08
N LEU A 310 -15.49 44.51 -2.31
CA LEU A 310 -16.25 45.75 -2.27
C LEU A 310 -17.71 45.41 -2.64
N CYS A 311 -18.49 44.97 -1.65
CA CYS A 311 -19.91 45.33 -1.52
C CYS A 311 -20.40 45.00 -0.11
#